data_AF-A0A2R4KW93-F1
#
_entry.id   AF-A0A2R4KW93-F1
#
_cell.length_a   1.000
_cell.length_b   1.000
_cell.length_c   1.000
_cell.angle_alpha   90.00
_cell.angle_beta   90.00
_cell.angle_gamma   90.00
#
_symmetry.space_group_name_H-M   'P 1'
#
loop_
_entity.id
_entity.type
_entity.pdbx_description
1 polymer ?
#
loop_
_entity_poly.entity_id
_entity_poly.type
_entity_poly.pdbx_seq_one_letter_code
_entity_poly.pdbx_strand_id
1 'polypeptide(L)'
;RLFSSMPTSVLLRSTAVLHAAAIGPMVDVGSWVMSSKLMDTALTRGMVLGLVKSTFYDHFCAGEDAAAAAERVRSVYEASGLKGMLVYGVEHADDAATCDENMQHFLRTIEAAKSLPTSHFSSVVVKITAICPISLLKRVSDLLRWEYKSQNFKLSWKLRSFPVFSDSS
;
A
#
# COMPACT_ATOMS: atom_id res chain seq x y z
N ARG A 1 8.50 -14.07 21.98
CA ARG A 1 8.69 -14.78 20.70
C ARG A 1 7.61 -14.28 19.75
N LEU A 2 7.95 -13.61 18.65
CA LEU A 2 6.97 -12.88 17.81
C LEU A 2 5.83 -13.77 17.28
N PHE A 3 6.13 -15.03 16.95
CA PHE A 3 5.18 -15.97 16.35
C PHE A 3 4.65 -17.03 17.31
N SER A 4 4.86 -16.90 18.64
CA SER A 4 4.45 -17.96 19.57
C SER A 4 2.94 -18.14 19.68
N SER A 5 2.14 -17.12 19.33
CA SER A 5 0.68 -17.21 19.29
C SER A 5 0.13 -17.68 17.93
N MET A 6 0.98 -17.94 16.94
CA MET A 6 0.56 -18.30 15.58
C MET A 6 0.57 -19.83 15.38
N PRO A 7 -0.46 -20.41 14.75
CA PRO A 7 -0.47 -21.83 14.40
C PRO A 7 0.66 -22.19 13.44
N THR A 8 1.28 -23.37 13.63
CA THR A 8 2.35 -23.86 12.74
C THR A 8 1.91 -23.98 11.29
N SER A 9 0.64 -24.32 11.03
CA SER A 9 0.07 -24.39 9.69
C SER A 9 0.08 -23.03 8.98
N VAL A 10 -0.20 -21.93 9.70
CA VAL A 10 -0.15 -20.57 9.18
C VAL A 10 1.30 -20.19 8.81
N LEU A 11 2.26 -20.57 9.65
CA LEU A 11 3.68 -20.32 9.40
C LEU A 11 4.20 -21.10 8.18
N LEU A 12 3.82 -22.38 8.05
CA LEU A 12 4.19 -23.20 6.90
C LEU A 12 3.58 -22.66 5.60
N ARG A 13 2.28 -22.32 5.61
CA ARG A 13 1.61 -21.69 4.46
C ARG A 13 2.27 -20.36 4.08
N SER A 14 2.55 -19.51 5.05
CA SER A 14 3.23 -18.23 4.85
C SER A 14 4.63 -18.42 4.25
N THR A 15 5.38 -19.40 4.75
CA THR A 15 6.72 -19.74 4.24
C THR A 15 6.66 -20.23 2.80
N ALA A 16 5.69 -21.10 2.48
CA ALA A 16 5.50 -21.60 1.12
C ALA A 16 5.14 -20.49 0.13
N VAL A 17 4.20 -19.59 0.50
CA VAL A 17 3.83 -18.43 -0.33
C VAL A 17 5.02 -17.50 -0.54
N LEU A 18 5.78 -17.20 0.51
CA LEU A 18 6.95 -16.34 0.42
C LEU A 18 8.05 -16.93 -0.48
N HIS A 19 8.33 -18.23 -0.37
CA HIS A 19 9.27 -18.90 -1.27
C HIS A 19 8.80 -18.91 -2.72
N ALA A 20 7.51 -19.13 -2.96
CA ALA A 20 6.95 -19.06 -4.31
C ALA A 20 7.10 -17.64 -4.90
N ALA A 21 6.84 -16.60 -4.10
CA ALA A 21 7.02 -15.19 -4.51
C ALA A 21 8.48 -14.81 -4.78
N ALA A 22 9.45 -15.49 -4.14
CA ALA A 22 10.88 -15.24 -4.35
C ALA A 22 11.43 -15.88 -5.63
N ILE A 23 10.68 -16.79 -6.28
CA ILE A 23 11.10 -17.47 -7.50
C ILE A 23 10.53 -16.70 -8.70
N GLY A 24 11.38 -15.93 -9.40
CA GLY A 24 10.98 -15.11 -10.56
C GLY A 24 10.09 -15.83 -11.57
N PRO A 25 10.47 -17.02 -12.09
CA PRO A 25 9.63 -17.78 -13.01
C PRO A 25 8.23 -18.10 -12.50
N MET A 26 8.05 -18.29 -11.18
CA MET A 26 6.73 -18.54 -10.59
C MET A 26 5.86 -17.26 -10.61
N VAL A 27 6.46 -16.11 -10.32
CA VAL A 27 5.79 -14.81 -10.43
C VAL A 27 5.40 -14.50 -11.88
N ASP A 28 6.26 -14.85 -12.83
CA ASP A 28 5.99 -14.67 -14.26
C ASP A 28 4.82 -15.53 -14.73
N VAL A 29 4.76 -16.80 -14.31
CA VAL A 29 3.62 -17.69 -14.58
C VAL A 29 2.34 -17.12 -13.98
N GLY A 30 2.38 -16.64 -12.73
CA GLY A 30 1.22 -16.00 -12.10
C GLY A 30 0.72 -14.79 -12.88
N SER A 31 1.63 -13.92 -13.31
CA SER A 31 1.33 -12.73 -14.11
C SER A 31 0.74 -13.10 -15.48
N TRP A 32 1.27 -14.14 -16.11
CA TRP A 32 0.71 -14.69 -17.34
C TRP A 32 -0.69 -15.25 -17.14
N VAL A 33 -0.94 -16.03 -16.09
CA VAL A 33 -2.28 -16.57 -15.78
C VAL A 33 -3.28 -15.42 -15.60
N MET A 34 -2.91 -14.38 -14.86
CA MET A 34 -3.77 -13.21 -14.59
C MET A 34 -4.05 -12.36 -15.84
N SER A 35 -3.22 -12.46 -16.89
CA SER A 35 -3.41 -11.77 -18.18
C SER A 35 -3.94 -12.68 -19.29
N SER A 36 -4.16 -13.97 -19.00
CA SER A 36 -4.59 -14.97 -19.98
C SER A 36 -6.12 -15.05 -20.13
N LYS A 37 -6.57 -15.75 -21.18
CA LYS A 37 -7.99 -16.06 -21.43
C LYS A 37 -8.67 -16.88 -20.34
N LEU A 38 -7.90 -17.44 -19.38
CA LEU A 38 -8.47 -18.08 -18.19
C LEU A 38 -9.28 -17.10 -17.33
N MET A 39 -9.00 -15.79 -17.45
CA MET A 39 -9.78 -14.72 -16.80
C MET A 39 -11.08 -14.38 -17.54
N ASP A 40 -11.27 -14.81 -18.79
CA ASP A 40 -12.41 -14.38 -19.61
C ASP A 40 -13.71 -15.10 -19.23
N THR A 41 -13.61 -16.33 -18.72
CA THR A 41 -14.79 -17.15 -18.38
C THR A 41 -15.07 -17.07 -16.88
N ALA A 42 -16.34 -16.84 -16.51
CA ALA A 42 -16.72 -16.65 -15.11
C ALA A 42 -16.31 -17.82 -14.18
N LEU A 43 -16.41 -19.06 -14.66
CA LEU A 43 -16.06 -20.25 -13.88
C LEU A 43 -14.55 -20.34 -13.60
N THR A 44 -13.72 -20.25 -14.65
CA THR A 44 -12.25 -20.35 -14.53
C THR A 44 -11.69 -19.16 -13.77
N ARG A 45 -12.22 -17.95 -14.02
CA ARG A 45 -11.89 -16.74 -13.28
C ARG A 45 -12.19 -16.92 -11.78
N GLY A 46 -13.36 -17.44 -11.44
CA GLY A 46 -13.74 -17.68 -10.03
C GLY A 46 -12.79 -18.65 -9.33
N MET A 47 -12.40 -19.74 -9.99
CA MET A 47 -11.43 -20.70 -9.45
C MET A 47 -10.06 -20.07 -9.21
N VAL A 48 -9.54 -19.36 -10.22
CA VAL A 48 -8.22 -18.72 -10.11
C VAL A 48 -8.22 -17.62 -9.05
N LEU A 49 -9.24 -16.74 -9.04
CA LEU A 49 -9.36 -15.71 -8.00
C LEU A 49 -9.53 -16.32 -6.61
N GLY A 50 -10.27 -17.42 -6.47
CA GLY A 50 -10.37 -18.15 -5.22
C GLY A 50 -9.01 -18.67 -4.73
N LEU A 51 -8.21 -19.25 -5.63
CA LEU A 51 -6.88 -19.76 -5.31
C LEU A 51 -5.90 -18.64 -4.95
N VAL A 52 -5.91 -17.54 -5.71
CA VAL A 52 -5.09 -16.34 -5.42
C VAL A 52 -5.50 -15.74 -4.08
N LYS A 53 -6.82 -15.65 -3.83
CA LYS A 53 -7.40 -15.17 -2.57
C LYS A 53 -6.90 -16.01 -1.39
N SER A 54 -6.92 -17.35 -1.51
CA SER A 54 -6.45 -18.27 -0.47
C SER A 54 -4.93 -18.44 -0.39
N THR A 55 -4.14 -17.70 -1.15
CA THR A 55 -2.66 -17.82 -1.14
C THR A 55 -2.01 -16.46 -0.97
N PHE A 56 -1.56 -15.85 -2.08
CA PHE A 56 -0.80 -14.60 -2.10
C PHE A 56 -1.60 -13.44 -1.52
N TYR A 57 -2.88 -13.34 -1.88
CA TYR A 57 -3.71 -12.23 -1.43
C TYR A 57 -3.87 -12.24 0.10
N ASP A 58 -4.31 -13.35 0.69
CA ASP A 58 -4.48 -13.45 2.15
C ASP A 58 -3.15 -13.32 2.92
N HIS A 59 -2.01 -13.57 2.27
CA HIS A 59 -0.69 -13.38 2.85
C HIS A 59 -0.21 -11.92 2.81
N PHE A 60 -0.42 -11.20 1.70
CA PHE A 60 0.12 -9.85 1.48
C PHE A 60 -0.91 -8.72 1.67
N CYS A 61 -2.20 -9.01 1.53
CA CYS A 61 -3.29 -8.04 1.60
C CYS A 61 -4.14 -8.30 2.85
N ALA A 62 -4.41 -7.23 3.61
CA ALA A 62 -5.22 -7.32 4.83
C ALA A 62 -6.72 -7.45 4.54
N GLY A 63 -7.19 -7.01 3.37
CA GLY A 63 -8.59 -7.04 2.96
C GLY A 63 -8.83 -6.32 1.64
N GLU A 64 -10.00 -6.56 1.04
CA GLU A 64 -10.40 -5.99 -0.28
C GLU A 64 -10.80 -4.53 -0.19
N ASP A 65 -11.17 -4.09 1.02
CA ASP A 65 -11.53 -2.72 1.34
C ASP A 65 -10.97 -2.32 2.71
N ALA A 66 -11.17 -1.04 3.06
CA ALA A 66 -10.67 -0.46 4.29
C ALA A 66 -11.29 -1.10 5.55
N ALA A 67 -12.55 -1.56 5.48
CA ALA A 67 -13.23 -2.17 6.61
C ALA A 67 -12.68 -3.58 6.88
N ALA A 68 -12.53 -4.39 5.83
CA ALA A 68 -11.90 -5.72 5.93
C ALA A 68 -10.46 -5.62 6.44
N ALA A 69 -9.70 -4.62 5.97
CA ALA A 69 -8.35 -4.37 6.46
C ALA A 69 -8.32 -3.97 7.95
N ALA A 70 -9.26 -3.13 8.40
CA ALA A 70 -9.37 -2.75 9.80
C ALA A 70 -9.71 -3.95 10.71
N GLU A 71 -10.65 -4.80 10.29
CA GLU A 71 -10.98 -6.04 10.99
C GLU A 71 -9.78 -6.99 11.08
N ARG A 72 -8.97 -7.08 10.02
CA ARG A 72 -7.75 -7.87 10.04
C ARG A 72 -6.73 -7.30 11.03
N VAL A 73 -6.55 -5.99 11.10
CA VAL A 73 -5.67 -5.34 12.09
C VAL A 73 -6.13 -5.65 13.51
N ARG A 74 -7.44 -5.56 13.78
CA ARG A 74 -8.03 -5.92 15.07
C ARG A 74 -7.70 -7.37 15.45
N SER A 75 -7.93 -8.32 14.54
CA SER A 75 -7.64 -9.74 14.77
C SER A 75 -6.14 -10.00 15.04
N VAL A 76 -5.24 -9.35 14.30
CA VAL A 76 -3.79 -9.49 14.51
C VAL A 76 -3.38 -8.94 15.89
N TYR A 77 -3.93 -7.79 16.28
CA TYR A 77 -3.65 -7.20 17.58
C TYR A 77 -4.16 -8.09 18.72
N GLU A 78 -5.40 -8.57 18.64
CA GLU A 78 -5.98 -9.47 19.66
C GLU A 78 -5.19 -10.78 19.81
N ALA A 79 -4.65 -11.31 18.71
CA ALA A 79 -3.90 -12.57 18.72
C ALA A 79 -2.42 -12.43 19.14
N SER A 80 -1.81 -11.26 18.98
CA SER A 80 -0.34 -11.12 19.11
C SER A 80 0.14 -9.87 19.84
N GLY A 81 -0.73 -8.91 20.08
CA GLY A 81 -0.38 -7.56 20.56
C GLY A 81 0.32 -6.69 19.52
N LEU A 82 0.46 -7.16 18.27
CA LEU A 82 1.10 -6.39 17.20
C LEU A 82 0.12 -5.38 16.61
N LYS A 83 0.62 -4.16 16.43
CA LYS A 83 -0.14 -3.08 15.82
C LYS A 83 -0.02 -3.11 14.30
N GLY A 84 -1.12 -2.85 13.62
CA GLY A 84 -1.14 -2.72 12.16
C GLY A 84 -0.78 -1.32 11.68
N MET A 85 -0.17 -1.24 10.49
CA MET A 85 -0.12 -0.02 9.68
C MET A 85 -1.11 -0.19 8.53
N LEU A 86 -2.08 0.70 8.40
CA LEU A 86 -3.08 0.61 7.33
C LEU A 86 -2.57 1.30 6.08
N VAL A 87 -2.53 0.57 4.96
CA VAL A 87 -1.98 1.04 3.69
C VAL A 87 -3.00 0.79 2.58
N TYR A 88 -3.48 1.86 1.94
CA TYR A 88 -4.16 1.71 0.66
C TYR A 88 -3.09 1.41 -0.41
N GLY A 89 -3.22 0.25 -1.06
CA GLY A 89 -2.15 -0.39 -1.84
C GLY A 89 -1.76 0.27 -3.16
N VAL A 90 -2.29 1.44 -3.48
CA VAL A 90 -1.94 2.16 -4.72
C VAL A 90 -0.54 2.78 -4.62
N GLU A 91 0.19 2.78 -5.73
CA GLU A 91 1.56 3.33 -5.81
C GLU A 91 1.62 4.70 -6.46
N HIS A 92 0.89 4.91 -7.57
CA HIS A 92 0.88 6.18 -8.28
C HIS A 92 -0.46 6.47 -8.96
N ALA A 93 -0.65 7.73 -9.32
CA ALA A 93 -1.71 8.21 -10.19
C ALA A 93 -1.09 8.92 -11.40
N ASP A 94 -1.69 8.69 -12.57
CA ASP A 94 -1.19 9.25 -13.84
C ASP A 94 -1.87 10.57 -14.21
N ASP A 95 -3.07 10.81 -13.70
CA ASP A 95 -3.86 12.03 -13.94
C ASP A 95 -4.51 12.57 -12.66
N ALA A 96 -5.09 13.77 -12.78
CA ALA A 96 -5.70 14.48 -11.66
C ALA A 96 -6.97 13.77 -11.14
N ALA A 97 -7.77 13.17 -12.02
CA ALA A 97 -9.00 12.48 -11.60
C ALA A 97 -8.68 11.25 -10.74
N THR A 98 -7.65 10.49 -11.12
CA THR A 98 -7.13 9.36 -10.36
C THR A 98 -6.53 9.82 -9.04
N CYS A 99 -5.87 11.00 -8.99
CA CYS A 99 -5.39 11.57 -7.74
C CYS A 99 -6.55 11.86 -6.77
N ASP A 100 -7.64 12.45 -7.26
CA ASP A 100 -8.83 12.75 -6.47
C ASP A 100 -9.52 11.47 -5.97
N GLU A 101 -9.62 10.44 -6.82
CA GLU A 101 -10.15 9.14 -6.42
C GLU A 101 -9.29 8.49 -5.34
N ASN A 102 -7.97 8.43 -5.54
CA ASN A 102 -7.04 7.90 -4.55
C ASN A 102 -7.10 8.65 -3.23
N MET A 103 -7.26 9.98 -3.26
CA MET A 103 -7.50 10.79 -2.07
C MET A 103 -8.72 10.28 -1.29
N GLN A 104 -9.83 9.97 -1.96
CA GLN A 104 -11.02 9.41 -1.31
C GLN A 104 -10.72 8.05 -0.65
N HIS A 105 -9.92 7.20 -1.29
CA HIS A 105 -9.51 5.92 -0.70
C HIS A 105 -8.61 6.09 0.53
N PHE A 106 -7.69 7.06 0.54
CA PHE A 106 -6.92 7.39 1.73
C PHE A 106 -7.83 7.91 2.87
N LEU A 107 -8.79 8.78 2.57
CA LEU A 107 -9.76 9.25 3.56
C LEU A 107 -10.60 8.11 4.14
N ARG A 108 -11.09 7.18 3.31
CA ARG A 108 -11.77 5.96 3.79
C ARG A 108 -10.88 5.10 4.68
N THR A 109 -9.60 4.99 4.35
CA THR A 109 -8.63 4.25 5.18
C THR A 109 -8.42 4.93 6.54
N ILE A 110 -8.36 6.26 6.58
CA ILE A 110 -8.30 7.04 7.82
C ILE A 110 -9.56 6.84 8.66
N GLU A 111 -10.74 6.88 8.04
CA GLU A 111 -11.99 6.64 8.77
C GLU A 111 -12.10 5.22 9.31
N ALA A 112 -11.67 4.21 8.54
CA ALA A 112 -11.58 2.84 9.03
C ALA A 112 -10.59 2.73 10.21
N ALA A 113 -9.42 3.38 10.12
CA ALA A 113 -8.47 3.43 11.23
C ALA A 113 -9.07 4.06 12.50
N LYS A 114 -9.86 5.14 12.36
CA LYS A 114 -10.54 5.81 13.48
C LYS A 114 -11.59 4.94 14.17
N SER A 115 -12.18 3.97 13.46
CA SER A 115 -13.09 3.00 14.08
C SER A 115 -12.39 1.96 14.97
N LEU A 116 -11.06 1.82 14.85
CA LEU A 116 -10.26 0.93 15.69
C LEU A 116 -9.80 1.64 16.97
N PRO A 117 -9.65 0.92 18.09
CA PRO A 117 -8.92 1.42 19.24
C PRO A 117 -7.52 1.90 18.85
N THR A 118 -7.08 3.05 19.40
CA THR A 118 -5.74 3.62 19.12
C THR A 118 -4.58 2.73 19.54
N SER A 119 -4.85 1.70 20.36
CA SER A 119 -3.89 0.66 20.69
C SER A 119 -3.66 -0.34 19.54
N HIS A 120 -4.62 -0.53 18.63
CA HIS A 120 -4.60 -1.62 17.64
C HIS A 120 -3.86 -1.28 16.35
N PHE A 121 -3.73 0.01 16.02
CA PHE A 121 -2.98 0.49 14.87
C PHE A 121 -1.90 1.49 15.28
N SER A 122 -0.89 1.68 14.43
CA SER A 122 0.18 2.65 14.66
C SER A 122 0.05 3.88 13.77
N SER A 123 -0.24 3.67 12.48
CA SER A 123 -0.36 4.75 11.50
C SER A 123 -1.16 4.35 10.27
N VAL A 124 -1.58 5.35 9.50
CA VAL A 124 -2.06 5.21 8.13
C VAL A 124 -0.94 5.67 7.19
N VAL A 125 -0.65 4.88 6.17
CA VAL A 125 0.40 5.18 5.19
C VAL A 125 -0.21 5.77 3.94
N VAL A 126 0.30 6.93 3.52
CA VAL A 126 -0.09 7.63 2.30
C VAL A 126 1.13 7.76 1.41
N LYS A 127 0.96 7.43 0.12
CA LYS A 127 2.00 7.61 -0.90
C LYS A 127 1.70 8.87 -1.70
N ILE A 128 2.60 9.86 -1.65
CA ILE A 128 2.39 11.16 -2.30
C ILE A 128 2.20 11.02 -3.81
N THR A 129 2.89 10.06 -4.43
CA THR A 129 2.78 9.73 -5.86
C THR A 129 1.39 9.27 -6.29
N ALA A 130 0.55 8.83 -5.35
CA ALA A 130 -0.83 8.44 -5.61
C ALA A 130 -1.82 9.62 -5.63
N ILE A 131 -1.43 10.78 -5.09
CA ILE A 131 -2.25 12.00 -5.03
C ILE A 131 -1.59 13.18 -5.75
N CYS A 132 -0.46 12.94 -6.40
CA CYS A 132 0.27 13.94 -7.16
C CYS A 132 1.02 13.24 -8.30
N PRO A 133 0.78 13.60 -9.57
CA PRO A 133 1.42 12.94 -10.69
C PRO A 133 2.95 13.01 -10.59
N ILE A 134 3.62 11.91 -10.92
CA ILE A 134 5.09 11.81 -10.86
C ILE A 134 5.77 12.89 -11.70
N SER A 135 5.19 13.25 -12.85
CA SER A 135 5.69 14.32 -13.71
C SER A 135 5.73 15.67 -13.01
N LEU A 136 4.71 16.00 -12.20
CA LEU A 136 4.67 17.22 -11.41
C LEU A 136 5.70 17.18 -10.28
N LEU A 137 5.79 16.06 -9.56
CA LEU A 137 6.79 15.87 -8.49
C LEU A 137 8.22 16.01 -9.02
N LYS A 138 8.52 15.48 -10.22
CA LYS A 138 9.81 15.67 -10.89
C LYS A 138 10.10 17.14 -11.15
N ARG A 139 9.15 17.88 -11.74
CA ARG A 139 9.31 19.33 -12.01
C ARG A 139 9.53 20.14 -10.74
N VAL A 140 8.76 19.85 -9.68
CA VAL A 140 8.94 20.49 -8.36
C VAL A 140 10.34 20.18 -7.81
N SER A 141 10.77 18.93 -7.90
CA SER A 141 12.10 18.49 -7.46
C SER A 141 13.23 19.21 -8.20
N ASP A 142 13.12 19.37 -9.52
CA ASP A 142 14.11 20.06 -10.34
C ASP A 142 14.19 21.55 -10.01
N LEU A 143 13.04 22.20 -9.83
CA LEU A 143 12.96 23.60 -9.41
C LEU A 143 13.59 23.84 -8.03
N LEU A 144 13.34 22.94 -7.07
CA LEU A 144 13.96 23.01 -5.74
C LEU A 144 15.49 22.84 -5.81
N ARG A 145 15.98 21.90 -6.63
CA ARG A 145 17.42 21.72 -6.86
C ARG A 145 18.04 22.95 -7.54
N TRP A 146 17.31 23.60 -8.44
CA TRP A 146 17.79 24.81 -9.11
C TRP A 146 17.90 25.99 -8.15
N GLU A 147 16.89 26.24 -7.32
CA GLU A 147 16.96 27.24 -6.24
C GLU A 147 18.14 26.98 -5.29
N TYR A 148 18.38 25.73 -4.92
CA TYR A 148 19.53 25.37 -4.07
C TYR A 148 20.88 25.73 -4.72
N LYS A 149 21.02 25.51 -6.03
CA LYS A 149 22.26 25.82 -6.77
C LYS A 149 22.41 27.31 -7.10
N SER A 150 21.32 28.04 -7.27
CA SER A 150 21.31 29.42 -7.73
C SER A 150 20.64 30.33 -6.69
N GLN A 151 21.44 30.94 -5.81
CA GLN A 151 20.96 31.79 -4.71
C GLN A 151 20.11 33.00 -5.14
N ASN A 152 20.22 33.41 -6.41
CA ASN A 152 19.42 34.51 -6.99
C ASN A 152 18.04 34.07 -7.49
N PHE A 153 17.79 32.76 -7.61
CA PHE A 153 16.52 32.22 -8.06
C PHE A 153 15.70 31.82 -6.85
N LYS A 154 14.53 32.43 -6.66
CA LYS A 154 13.61 32.14 -5.55
C LYS A 154 12.27 31.65 -6.09
N LEU A 155 11.77 30.55 -5.53
CA LEU A 155 10.48 29.98 -5.90
C LEU A 155 9.36 30.72 -5.16
N SER A 156 8.57 31.49 -5.89
CA SER A 156 7.46 32.29 -5.32
C SER A 156 6.36 31.45 -4.65
N TRP A 157 6.19 30.21 -5.11
CA TRP A 157 5.22 29.25 -4.56
C TRP A 157 5.79 28.41 -3.40
N LYS A 158 7.10 28.49 -3.12
CA LYS A 158 7.71 27.71 -2.04
C LYS A 158 7.33 28.33 -0.69
N LEU A 159 6.37 27.69 -0.02
CA LEU A 159 6.01 28.01 1.34
C LEU A 159 7.01 27.36 2.32
N ARG A 160 7.49 28.12 3.31
CA ARG A 160 8.36 27.61 4.41
C ARG A 160 7.56 26.84 5.47
N SER A 161 6.47 26.19 5.07
CA SER A 161 5.53 25.51 5.97
C SER A 161 5.86 24.05 6.23
N PHE A 162 6.62 23.41 5.34
CA PHE A 162 7.13 22.06 5.58
C PHE A 162 8.49 22.10 6.28
N PRO A 163 8.72 21.28 7.32
CA PRO A 163 10.01 21.20 8.00
C PRO A 163 11.19 20.95 7.07
N VAL A 164 10.99 20.12 6.03
CA VAL A 164 12.02 19.84 5.01
C VAL A 164 12.44 21.08 4.19
N PHE A 165 11.67 22.16 4.25
CA PHE A 165 11.96 23.44 3.59
C PHE A 165 12.33 24.55 4.58
N SER A 166 12.44 24.27 5.89
CA SER A 166 12.92 25.24 6.88
C SER A 166 14.45 25.24 6.95
N ASP A 167 15.03 26.38 7.29
CA ASP A 167 16.48 26.58 7.45
C ASP A 167 17.07 25.82 8.67
N SER A 168 16.24 25.01 9.33
CA SER A 168 16.51 24.32 10.61
C SER A 168 16.49 22.78 10.49
N SER A 169 16.55 22.25 9.26
CA SER A 169 16.76 20.82 8.99
C SER A 169 18.23 20.44 8.87
#